data_AF-A0AAE0H631-F1
#
_entry.id   AF-A0AAE0H631-F1
#
_cell.length_a   1.000
_cell.length_b   1.000
_cell.length_c   1.000
_cell.angle_alpha   90.00
_cell.angle_beta   90.00
_cell.angle_gamma   90.00
#
_symmetry.space_group_name_H-M   'P 1'
#
loop_
_entity.id
_entity.type
_entity.pdbx_description
1 polymer ?
#
loop_
_entity_poly.entity_id
_entity_poly.type
_entity_poly.pdbx_seq_one_letter_code
_entity_poly.pdbx_strand_id
1 'polypeptide(L)'
;MAPTGDDHYHPKDTIHSSLYQGMVFGGVGLLFAAVRNSLAKTNVGPWTTFTKHGGLIATFTVTGTAFEFTRCASANLREKDDHWNHAIGGFVAGAALGLRTGRMPRIIGYGFFTAVTVGAFEYTGGKLRGYWNRPAEDEYERKEMLRKTRRRPIEETIAEIGEGRGIKPPGYEERRRERIKEKYGIEIRTVSADPNAA
;
A
#
# COMPACT_ATOMS: atom_id res chain seq x y z
N MET A 1 -3.64 9.82 5.52
CA MET A 1 -4.37 10.11 4.28
C MET A 1 -5.68 10.70 4.74
N ALA A 2 -5.91 12.00 4.61
CA ALA A 2 -7.24 12.55 4.90
C ALA A 2 -8.23 11.99 3.87
N PRO A 3 -9.42 11.54 4.29
CA PRO A 3 -10.44 11.01 3.41
C PRO A 3 -11.08 12.18 2.65
N THR A 4 -10.79 12.31 1.36
CA THR A 4 -11.47 13.27 0.50
C THR A 4 -12.64 12.59 -0.19
N GLY A 5 -13.85 12.80 0.34
CA GLY A 5 -15.13 12.37 -0.23
C GLY A 5 -15.49 10.93 0.13
N ASP A 6 -16.67 10.75 0.74
CA ASP A 6 -17.34 9.49 1.12
C ASP A 6 -16.38 8.32 1.41
N ASP A 7 -16.19 7.96 2.69
CA ASP A 7 -15.37 6.82 3.16
C ASP A 7 -15.76 5.43 2.59
N HIS A 8 -16.68 5.40 1.63
CA HIS A 8 -17.11 4.23 0.90
C HIS A 8 -16.32 4.05 -0.38
N TYR A 9 -15.81 2.83 -0.54
CA TYR A 9 -15.14 2.41 -1.76
C TYR A 9 -16.06 2.50 -2.97
N HIS A 10 -15.58 3.17 -4.02
CA HIS A 10 -16.24 3.19 -5.32
C HIS A 10 -15.61 2.14 -6.25
N PRO A 11 -16.41 1.18 -6.76
CA PRO A 11 -15.93 0.20 -7.73
C PRO A 11 -15.29 0.88 -8.94
N LYS A 12 -14.12 0.38 -9.32
CA LYS A 12 -13.35 0.88 -10.47
C LYS A 12 -13.56 0.00 -11.68
N ASP A 13 -13.77 0.63 -12.84
CA ASP A 13 -13.77 -0.08 -14.11
C ASP A 13 -12.34 -0.52 -14.45
N THR A 14 -12.06 -1.79 -14.21
CA THR A 14 -10.75 -2.42 -14.44
C THR A 14 -10.37 -2.45 -15.92
N ILE A 15 -11.34 -2.67 -16.81
CA ILE A 15 -11.08 -2.83 -18.24
C ILE A 15 -10.77 -1.48 -18.84
N HIS A 16 -11.61 -0.48 -18.57
CA HIS A 16 -11.39 0.86 -19.08
C HIS A 16 -10.09 1.48 -18.52
N SER A 17 -9.86 1.38 -17.20
CA SER A 17 -8.66 1.95 -16.56
C SER A 17 -7.37 1.30 -17.09
N SER A 18 -7.35 -0.03 -17.20
CA SER A 18 -6.17 -0.75 -17.70
C SER A 18 -5.90 -0.49 -19.18
N LEU A 19 -6.93 -0.40 -20.02
CA LEU A 19 -6.78 -0.03 -21.43
C LEU A 19 -6.24 1.38 -21.58
N TYR A 20 -6.83 2.34 -20.85
CA TYR A 20 -6.37 3.73 -20.87
C TYR A 20 -4.90 3.84 -20.47
N GLN A 21 -4.50 3.20 -19.37
CA GLN A 21 -3.11 3.20 -18.96
C GLN A 21 -2.19 2.45 -19.92
N GLY A 22 -2.65 1.36 -20.52
CA GLY A 22 -1.94 0.67 -21.57
C GLY A 22 -1.64 1.55 -22.78
N MET A 23 -2.61 2.38 -23.18
CA MET A 23 -2.43 3.36 -24.26
C MET A 23 -1.41 4.44 -23.86
N VAL A 24 -1.52 5.00 -22.66
CA VAL A 24 -0.58 6.02 -22.16
C VAL A 24 0.84 5.46 -22.10
N PHE A 25 1.03 4.30 -21.48
CA PHE A 25 2.34 3.64 -21.40
C PHE A 25 2.84 3.18 -22.77
N GLY A 26 1.95 2.73 -23.66
CA GLY A 26 2.30 2.41 -25.04
C GLY A 26 2.82 3.62 -25.82
N GLY A 27 2.19 4.79 -25.63
CA GLY A 27 2.66 6.06 -26.18
C GLY A 27 4.04 6.45 -25.65
N VAL A 28 4.28 6.29 -24.34
CA VAL A 28 5.61 6.48 -23.73
C VAL A 28 6.63 5.50 -24.33
N GLY A 29 6.26 4.23 -24.47
CA GLY A 29 7.10 3.21 -25.09
C GLY A 29 7.44 3.51 -26.55
N LEU A 30 6.49 4.08 -27.31
CA LEU A 30 6.70 4.55 -28.68
C LEU A 30 7.69 5.71 -28.70
N LEU A 31 7.55 6.69 -27.82
CA LEU A 31 8.52 7.78 -27.70
C LEU A 31 9.92 7.25 -27.40
N PHE A 32 10.07 6.32 -26.44
CA PHE A 32 11.37 5.70 -26.16
C PHE A 32 11.91 4.90 -27.34
N ALA A 33 11.05 4.19 -28.08
CA ALA A 33 11.44 3.48 -29.29
C ALA A 33 11.91 4.44 -30.39
N ALA A 34 11.24 5.59 -30.54
CA ALA A 34 11.61 6.64 -31.49
C ALA A 34 12.94 7.30 -31.11
N VAL A 35 13.15 7.64 -29.84
CA VAL A 35 14.42 8.18 -29.34
C VAL A 35 15.56 7.17 -29.55
N ARG A 36 15.32 5.88 -29.28
CA ARG A 36 16.33 4.85 -29.54
C ARG A 36 16.64 4.71 -31.02
N ASN A 37 15.65 4.90 -31.88
CA ASN A 37 15.82 4.88 -33.33
C ASN A 37 16.62 6.10 -33.83
N SER A 38 16.38 7.29 -33.29
CA SER A 38 17.11 8.50 -33.67
C SER A 38 18.56 8.50 -33.21
N LEU A 39 18.86 7.80 -32.11
CA LEU A 39 20.22 7.61 -31.58
C LEU A 39 20.96 6.42 -32.22
N ALA A 40 20.39 5.76 -33.22
CA ALA A 40 21.02 4.63 -33.87
C ALA A 40 22.26 5.07 -34.68
N LYS A 41 23.39 4.40 -34.47
CA LYS A 41 24.65 4.69 -35.18
C LYS A 41 24.66 4.22 -36.64
N THR A 42 23.70 3.39 -37.02
CA THR A 42 23.56 2.82 -38.37
C THR A 42 22.41 3.50 -39.10
N ASN A 43 22.47 3.56 -40.42
CA ASN A 43 21.38 4.10 -41.22
C ASN A 43 20.12 3.21 -41.06
N VAL A 44 19.12 3.73 -40.35
CA VAL A 44 17.88 3.02 -40.02
C VAL A 44 16.68 3.86 -40.46
N GLY A 45 15.75 3.22 -41.16
CA GLY A 45 14.52 3.89 -41.61
C GLY A 45 13.52 4.11 -40.48
N PRO A 46 12.43 4.86 -40.70
CA PRO A 46 11.38 5.05 -39.69
C PRO A 46 10.74 3.74 -39.21
N TRP A 47 10.72 2.72 -40.08
CA TRP A 47 10.11 1.41 -39.83
C TRP A 47 10.79 0.59 -38.73
N THR A 48 12.05 0.90 -38.38
CA THR A 48 12.77 0.20 -37.32
C THR A 48 12.27 0.55 -35.92
N THR A 49 11.51 1.63 -35.76
CA THR A 49 10.81 1.94 -34.50
C THR A 49 9.82 0.84 -34.10
N PHE A 50 9.06 0.33 -35.06
CA PHE A 50 8.08 -0.74 -34.85
C PHE A 50 8.69 -2.14 -34.97
N THR A 51 9.60 -2.36 -35.92
CA THR A 51 10.16 -3.70 -36.15
C THR A 51 11.30 -4.05 -35.20
N LYS A 52 12.35 -3.22 -35.11
CA LYS A 52 13.51 -3.48 -34.23
C LYS A 52 13.26 -3.04 -32.79
N HIS A 53 12.55 -1.93 -32.60
CA HIS A 53 12.28 -1.35 -31.27
C HIS A 53 10.86 -1.58 -30.77
N GLY A 54 10.00 -2.30 -31.50
CA GLY A 54 8.61 -2.57 -31.09
C GLY A 54 8.49 -3.34 -29.77
N GLY A 55 9.52 -4.12 -29.42
CA GLY A 55 9.58 -4.77 -28.11
C GLY A 55 9.61 -3.79 -26.93
N LEU A 56 10.08 -2.54 -27.09
CA LEU A 56 9.98 -1.51 -26.05
C LEU A 56 8.52 -1.10 -25.86
N ILE A 57 7.83 -0.80 -26.96
CA ILE A 57 6.40 -0.43 -26.98
C ILE A 57 5.60 -1.51 -26.25
N ALA A 58 5.75 -2.76 -26.66
CA ALA A 58 5.07 -3.89 -26.05
C ALA A 58 5.37 -4.03 -24.55
N THR A 59 6.63 -3.86 -24.14
CA THR A 59 7.02 -3.98 -22.73
C THR A 59 6.37 -2.89 -21.87
N PHE A 60 6.41 -1.64 -22.32
CA PHE A 60 5.78 -0.54 -21.59
C PHE A 60 4.26 -0.70 -21.53
N THR A 61 3.60 -1.02 -22.67
CA THR A 61 2.17 -1.28 -22.71
C THR A 61 1.77 -2.38 -21.74
N VAL A 62 2.41 -3.55 -21.79
CA VAL A 62 2.08 -4.69 -20.92
C VAL A 62 2.33 -4.34 -19.45
N THR A 63 3.40 -3.61 -19.14
CA THR A 63 3.70 -3.19 -17.76
C THR A 63 2.62 -2.25 -17.22
N GLY A 64 2.21 -1.25 -18.01
CA GLY A 64 1.16 -0.29 -17.62
C GLY A 64 -0.22 -0.93 -17.51
N THR A 65 -0.61 -1.79 -18.47
CA THR A 65 -1.89 -2.51 -18.40
C THR A 65 -1.94 -3.44 -17.18
N ALA A 66 -0.88 -4.23 -16.96
CA ALA A 66 -0.83 -5.21 -15.89
C ALA A 66 -0.81 -4.55 -14.50
N PHE A 67 -0.10 -3.43 -14.36
CA PHE A 67 -0.10 -2.62 -13.13
C PHE A 67 -1.52 -2.22 -12.74
N GLU A 68 -2.20 -1.54 -13.67
CA GLU A 68 -3.46 -0.88 -13.37
C GLU A 68 -4.62 -1.86 -13.29
N PHE A 69 -4.63 -2.89 -14.15
CA PHE A 69 -5.58 -3.99 -14.04
C PHE A 69 -5.50 -4.64 -12.67
N THR A 70 -4.29 -4.97 -12.21
CA THR A 70 -4.08 -5.65 -10.93
C THR A 70 -4.42 -4.74 -9.75
N ARG A 71 -4.07 -3.45 -9.83
CA ARG A 71 -4.44 -2.45 -8.82
C ARG A 71 -5.95 -2.29 -8.70
N CYS A 72 -6.67 -2.13 -9.82
CA CYS A 72 -8.13 -1.99 -9.81
C CYS A 72 -8.82 -3.29 -9.38
N ALA A 73 -8.32 -4.45 -9.83
CA ALA A 73 -8.88 -5.75 -9.44
C ALA A 73 -8.69 -6.02 -7.94
N SER A 74 -7.51 -5.74 -7.39
CA SER A 74 -7.24 -5.89 -5.95
C SER A 74 -8.05 -4.91 -5.11
N ALA A 75 -8.24 -3.68 -5.59
CA ALA A 75 -9.10 -2.70 -4.95
C ALA A 75 -10.57 -3.16 -4.93
N ASN A 76 -11.08 -3.66 -6.06
CA ASN A 76 -12.47 -4.14 -6.17
C ASN A 76 -12.72 -5.36 -5.28
N LEU A 77 -11.76 -6.30 -5.19
CA LEU A 77 -11.88 -7.50 -4.34
C LEU A 77 -11.82 -7.19 -2.84
N ARG A 78 -11.12 -6.12 -2.45
CA ARG A 78 -10.94 -5.74 -1.05
C ARG A 78 -11.89 -4.64 -0.60
N GLU A 79 -12.62 -4.05 -1.54
CA GLU A 79 -13.46 -2.86 -1.36
C GLU A 79 -12.74 -1.76 -0.56
N LYS A 80 -11.44 -1.60 -0.82
CA LYS A 80 -10.55 -0.69 -0.07
C LYS A 80 -9.48 -0.15 -1.00
N ASP A 81 -9.23 1.16 -0.90
CA ASP A 81 -8.17 1.84 -1.64
C ASP A 81 -6.93 2.06 -0.76
N ASP A 82 -6.07 1.04 -0.72
CA ASP A 82 -4.85 1.04 0.10
C ASP A 82 -3.55 1.01 -0.74
N HIS A 83 -2.43 1.34 -0.08
CA HIS A 83 -1.07 1.16 -0.60
C HIS A 83 -0.77 -0.31 -1.01
N TRP A 84 -1.41 -1.29 -0.37
CA TRP A 84 -1.29 -2.70 -0.73
C TRP A 84 -1.73 -2.99 -2.17
N ASN A 85 -2.75 -2.32 -2.69
CA ASN A 85 -3.22 -2.53 -4.07
C ASN A 85 -2.14 -2.10 -5.09
N HIS A 86 -1.41 -1.03 -4.75
CA HIS A 86 -0.32 -0.51 -5.56
C HIS A 86 0.93 -1.39 -5.46
N ALA A 87 1.21 -1.97 -4.29
CA ALA A 87 2.28 -2.94 -4.12
C ALA A 87 2.04 -4.21 -4.96
N ILE A 88 0.81 -4.75 -4.94
CA ILE A 88 0.44 -5.93 -5.73
C ILE A 88 0.46 -5.60 -7.24
N GLY A 89 -0.09 -4.45 -7.63
CA GLY A 89 0.01 -3.97 -9.01
C GLY A 89 1.47 -3.80 -9.46
N GLY A 90 2.30 -3.21 -8.60
CA GLY A 90 3.73 -3.04 -8.81
C GLY A 90 4.46 -4.37 -8.98
N PHE A 91 4.11 -5.39 -8.20
CA PHE A 91 4.67 -6.73 -8.33
C PHE A 91 4.39 -7.33 -9.71
N VAL A 92 3.14 -7.30 -10.16
CA VAL A 92 2.74 -7.86 -11.45
C VAL A 92 3.38 -7.09 -12.60
N ALA A 93 3.43 -5.76 -12.51
CA ALA A 93 4.08 -4.90 -13.49
C ALA A 93 5.59 -5.20 -13.61
N GLY A 94 6.29 -5.33 -12.48
CA GLY A 94 7.72 -5.67 -12.46
C GLY A 94 8.00 -7.09 -12.95
N ALA A 95 7.14 -8.04 -12.60
CA ALA A 95 7.20 -9.39 -13.14
C ALA A 95 7.03 -9.38 -14.67
N ALA A 96 6.07 -8.60 -15.19
CA ALA A 96 5.83 -8.45 -16.62
C ALA A 96 7.03 -7.84 -17.36
N LEU A 97 7.68 -6.83 -16.79
CA LEU A 97 8.95 -6.30 -17.30
C LEU A 97 10.05 -7.36 -17.34
N GLY A 98 10.11 -8.21 -16.31
CA GLY A 98 11.08 -9.31 -16.19
C GLY A 98 10.84 -10.48 -17.15
N LEU A 99 9.61 -10.68 -17.65
CA LEU A 99 9.25 -11.80 -18.53
C LEU A 99 10.13 -11.86 -19.78
N ARG A 100 10.50 -10.70 -20.33
CA ARG A 100 11.40 -10.61 -21.50
C ARG A 100 12.75 -11.29 -21.27
N THR A 101 13.21 -11.41 -20.03
CA THR A 101 14.51 -12.01 -19.72
C THR A 101 14.51 -13.54 -19.71
N GLY A 102 13.33 -14.18 -19.72
CA GLY A 102 13.16 -15.64 -19.76
C GLY A 102 13.70 -16.40 -18.54
N ARG A 103 14.06 -15.70 -17.46
CA ARG A 103 14.66 -16.30 -16.24
C ARG A 103 13.79 -16.03 -15.02
N MET A 104 13.30 -17.10 -14.39
CA MET A 104 12.44 -17.02 -13.20
C MET A 104 13.01 -16.16 -12.06
N PRO A 105 14.32 -16.25 -11.69
CA PRO A 105 14.86 -15.41 -10.63
C PRO A 105 14.79 -13.91 -10.94
N ARG A 106 14.92 -13.54 -12.23
CA ARG A 106 14.84 -12.13 -12.66
C ARG A 106 13.41 -11.63 -12.62
N ILE A 107 12.44 -12.44 -13.06
CA ILE A 107 11.02 -12.10 -13.01
C ILE A 107 10.60 -11.80 -11.57
N ILE A 108 10.94 -12.69 -10.65
CA ILE A 108 10.62 -12.54 -9.22
C ILE A 108 11.37 -11.33 -8.63
N GLY A 109 12.66 -11.18 -8.94
CA GLY A 109 13.47 -10.06 -8.45
C GLY A 109 12.95 -8.69 -8.89
N TYR A 110 12.60 -8.54 -10.17
CA TYR A 110 12.00 -7.30 -10.68
C TYR A 110 10.63 -7.04 -10.06
N GLY A 111 9.78 -8.08 -9.92
CA GLY A 111 8.48 -7.96 -9.26
C GLY A 111 8.60 -7.49 -7.81
N PHE A 112 9.48 -8.10 -7.00
CA PHE A 112 9.66 -7.67 -5.61
C PHE A 112 10.24 -6.25 -5.53
N PHE A 113 11.21 -5.92 -6.36
CA PHE A 113 11.82 -4.59 -6.38
C PHE A 113 10.79 -3.49 -6.65
N THR A 114 9.95 -3.68 -7.68
CA THR A 114 8.90 -2.71 -8.02
C THR A 114 7.78 -2.70 -6.98
N ALA A 115 7.41 -3.84 -6.41
CA ALA A 115 6.39 -3.94 -5.35
C ALA A 115 6.80 -3.12 -4.12
N VAL A 116 8.04 -3.29 -3.65
CA VAL A 116 8.57 -2.55 -2.50
C VAL A 116 8.66 -1.06 -2.83
N THR A 117 9.18 -0.71 -4.01
CA THR A 117 9.36 0.69 -4.39
C THR A 117 8.02 1.44 -4.51
N VAL A 118 7.06 0.88 -5.24
CA VAL A 118 5.73 1.49 -5.42
C VAL A 118 4.93 1.44 -4.11
N GLY A 119 4.99 0.33 -3.38
CA GLY A 119 4.34 0.21 -2.08
C GLY A 119 4.86 1.24 -1.08
N ALA A 120 6.18 1.44 -1.00
CA ALA A 120 6.78 2.46 -0.15
C ALA A 120 6.39 3.88 -0.60
N PHE A 121 6.41 4.14 -1.91
CA PHE A 121 6.02 5.45 -2.46
C PHE A 121 4.57 5.81 -2.08
N GLU A 122 3.63 4.89 -2.26
CA GLU A 122 2.22 5.11 -1.90
C GLU A 122 2.01 5.15 -0.39
N TYR A 123 2.74 4.34 0.37
CA TYR A 123 2.74 4.41 1.82
C TYR A 123 3.17 5.80 2.34
N THR A 124 4.14 6.43 1.67
CA THR A 124 4.57 7.81 2.00
C THR A 124 3.62 8.92 1.50
N GLY A 125 2.52 8.55 0.84
CA GLY A 125 1.47 9.47 0.40
C GLY A 125 1.46 9.79 -1.10
N GLY A 126 2.18 9.01 -1.93
CA GLY A 126 1.97 8.97 -3.39
C GLY A 126 2.27 10.27 -4.15
N LYS A 127 2.96 11.23 -3.53
CA LYS A 127 3.16 12.59 -4.08
C LYS A 127 4.62 13.02 -4.00
N LEU A 128 5.19 13.40 -5.14
CA LEU A 128 6.56 13.95 -5.23
C LEU A 128 6.64 15.44 -4.86
N ARG A 129 5.51 16.16 -4.84
CA ARG A 129 5.46 17.63 -4.63
C ARG A 129 5.64 18.07 -3.16
N GLY A 130 5.86 17.13 -2.24
CA GLY A 130 6.07 17.40 -0.82
C GLY A 130 4.78 17.72 -0.04
N TYR A 131 4.93 17.77 1.28
CA TYR A 131 3.85 17.94 2.27
C TYR A 131 3.24 19.37 2.29
N TRP A 132 3.91 20.35 1.66
CA TRP A 132 3.66 21.78 1.87
C TRP A 132 2.35 22.32 1.28
N ASN A 133 1.78 21.67 0.26
CA ASN A 133 0.51 22.07 -0.33
C ASN A 133 -0.56 21.01 -0.11
N ARG A 134 -1.20 21.05 1.07
CA ARG A 134 -2.38 20.25 1.40
C ARG A 134 -3.62 21.14 1.54
N PRO A 135 -4.25 21.55 0.42
CA PRO A 135 -5.50 22.31 0.48
C PRO A 135 -6.72 21.46 0.89
N ALA A 136 -6.55 20.15 1.07
CA ALA A 136 -7.64 19.18 1.25
C ALA A 136 -7.55 18.33 2.53
N GLU A 137 -6.59 18.58 3.42
CA GLU A 137 -6.67 18.00 4.77
C GLU A 137 -7.51 18.94 5.63
N ASP A 138 -8.57 18.42 6.23
CA ASP A 138 -9.33 19.18 7.21
C ASP A 138 -8.38 19.59 8.33
N GLU A 139 -8.20 20.90 8.50
CA GLU A 139 -7.34 21.43 9.56
C GLU A 139 -7.76 20.91 10.93
N TYR A 140 -9.04 20.57 11.08
CA TYR A 140 -9.60 19.94 12.26
C TYR A 140 -8.94 18.58 12.55
N GLU A 141 -8.92 17.65 11.59
CA GLU A 141 -8.31 16.32 11.76
C GLU A 141 -6.82 16.40 12.08
N ARG A 142 -6.09 17.30 11.39
CA ARG A 142 -4.67 17.55 11.68
C ARG A 142 -4.49 18.04 13.11
N LYS A 143 -5.29 19.01 13.54
CA LYS A 143 -5.25 19.55 14.91
C LYS A 143 -5.67 18.49 15.94
N GLU A 144 -6.61 17.61 15.60
CA GLU A 144 -7.02 16.49 16.44
C GLU A 144 -5.90 15.46 16.62
N MET A 145 -5.21 15.08 15.53
CA MET A 145 -4.01 14.22 15.58
C MET A 145 -2.90 14.83 16.44
N LEU A 146 -2.64 16.13 16.29
CA LEU A 146 -1.68 16.85 17.12
C LEU A 146 -2.11 16.90 18.60
N ARG A 147 -3.41 17.01 18.89
CA ARG A 147 -3.96 16.97 20.25
C ARG A 147 -3.84 15.58 20.89
N LYS A 148 -4.11 14.52 20.12
CA LYS A 148 -3.95 13.12 20.54
C LYS A 148 -2.51 12.77 20.93
N THR A 149 -1.53 13.51 20.42
CA THR A 149 -0.11 13.33 20.77
C THR A 149 0.20 13.67 22.23
N ARG A 150 -0.59 14.55 22.89
CA ARG A 150 -0.23 15.08 24.22
C ARG A 150 -0.74 14.21 25.39
N ARG A 151 -2.03 13.84 25.38
CA ARG A 151 -2.66 12.97 26.39
C ARG A 151 -3.82 12.22 25.73
N ARG A 152 -3.75 10.89 25.72
CA ARG A 152 -4.85 10.02 25.28
C ARG A 152 -5.54 9.40 26.49
N PRO A 153 -6.87 9.22 26.47
CA PRO A 153 -7.56 8.46 27.50
C PRO A 153 -7.03 7.02 27.55
N ILE A 154 -6.92 6.47 28.76
CA ILE A 154 -6.37 5.12 28.98
C ILE A 154 -7.24 4.05 28.30
N GLU A 155 -8.55 4.29 28.20
CA GLU A 155 -9.53 3.42 27.54
C GLU A 155 -9.26 3.28 26.03
N GLU A 156 -8.94 4.37 25.32
CA GLU A 156 -8.58 4.33 23.90
C GLU A 156 -7.28 3.55 23.70
N THR A 157 -6.31 3.70 24.61
CA THR A 157 -5.05 2.95 24.57
C THR A 157 -5.29 1.45 24.78
N ILE A 158 -6.22 1.08 25.65
CA ILE A 158 -6.60 -0.32 25.90
C ILE A 158 -7.32 -0.91 24.69
N ALA A 159 -8.21 -0.15 24.06
CA ALA A 159 -8.90 -0.60 22.85
C ALA A 159 -7.93 -0.85 21.69
N GLU A 160 -6.89 -0.04 21.53
CA GLU A 160 -5.91 -0.17 20.45
C GLU A 160 -4.80 -1.20 20.73
N ILE A 161 -4.21 -1.20 21.93
CA ILE A 161 -3.01 -1.99 22.26
C ILE A 161 -3.38 -3.30 22.99
N GLY A 162 -4.55 -3.33 23.65
CA GLY A 162 -4.96 -4.42 24.52
C GLY A 162 -4.33 -4.34 25.92
N GLU A 163 -4.88 -5.12 26.85
CA GLU A 163 -4.36 -5.19 28.22
C GLU A 163 -3.09 -6.05 28.30
N GLY A 164 -2.11 -5.61 29.11
CA GLY A 164 -0.87 -6.36 29.35
C GLY A 164 0.39 -5.58 28.99
N ARG A 165 1.56 -6.23 29.08
CA ARG A 165 2.90 -5.66 28.77
C ARG A 165 3.18 -4.28 29.41
N GLY A 166 2.70 -4.09 30.65
CA GLY A 166 2.94 -2.86 31.43
C GLY A 166 1.75 -1.90 31.51
N ILE A 167 0.70 -2.09 30.70
CA ILE A 167 -0.53 -1.30 30.77
C ILE A 167 -1.53 -2.00 31.69
N LYS A 168 -1.79 -1.41 32.86
CA LYS A 168 -2.70 -1.94 33.88
C LYS A 168 -3.83 -0.94 34.16
N PRO A 169 -5.02 -1.13 33.57
CA PRO A 169 -6.19 -0.35 33.95
C PRO A 169 -6.63 -0.61 35.40
N PRO A 170 -7.47 0.28 35.98
CA PRO A 170 -8.21 -0.05 37.20
C PRO A 170 -9.00 -1.36 37.00
N GLY A 171 -8.94 -2.27 37.98
CA GLY A 171 -9.56 -3.61 37.89
C GLY A 171 -8.80 -4.66 37.07
N TYR A 172 -7.59 -4.37 36.58
CA TYR A 172 -6.77 -5.33 35.81
C TYR A 172 -6.44 -6.61 36.60
N GLU A 173 -6.23 -6.51 37.91
CA GLU A 173 -5.85 -7.64 38.74
C GLU A 173 -6.97 -8.67 38.88
N GLU A 174 -8.23 -8.20 38.94
CA GLU A 174 -9.42 -9.04 38.99
C GLU A 174 -9.64 -9.78 37.66
N ARG A 175 -9.61 -9.05 36.54
CA ARG A 175 -9.69 -9.65 35.18
C ARG A 175 -8.53 -10.60 34.90
N ARG A 176 -7.33 -10.30 35.41
CA ARG A 176 -6.18 -11.21 35.32
C ARG A 176 -6.40 -12.48 36.14
N ARG A 177 -6.97 -12.38 37.34
CA ARG A 177 -7.31 -13.53 38.18
C ARG A 177 -8.34 -14.43 37.50
N GLU A 178 -9.38 -13.85 36.91
CA GLU A 178 -10.38 -14.58 36.11
C GLU A 178 -9.72 -15.32 34.94
N ARG A 179 -8.90 -14.64 34.14
CA ARG A 179 -8.15 -15.27 33.04
C ARG A 179 -7.22 -16.41 33.51
N ILE A 180 -6.60 -16.28 34.68
CA ILE A 180 -5.72 -17.33 35.24
C ILE A 180 -6.54 -18.51 35.79
N LYS A 181 -7.68 -18.22 36.44
CA LYS A 181 -8.61 -19.24 36.93
C LYS A 181 -9.19 -20.05 35.77
N GLU A 182 -9.62 -19.39 34.70
CA GLU A 182 -10.12 -20.06 33.49
C GLU A 182 -9.04 -20.88 32.78
N LYS A 183 -7.83 -20.34 32.64
CA LYS A 183 -6.77 -20.99 31.86
C LYS A 183 -6.06 -22.12 32.60
N TYR A 184 -5.93 -22.03 33.92
CA TYR A 184 -5.11 -22.94 34.72
C TYR A 184 -5.83 -23.57 35.91
N GLY A 185 -7.08 -23.19 36.21
CA GLY A 185 -7.82 -23.71 37.36
C GLY A 185 -7.29 -23.23 38.71
N ILE A 186 -6.38 -22.25 38.73
CA ILE A 186 -5.72 -21.77 39.95
C ILE A 186 -6.45 -20.53 40.48
N GLU A 187 -7.00 -20.63 41.70
CA GLU A 187 -7.59 -19.49 42.40
C GLU A 187 -6.54 -18.70 43.17
N ILE A 188 -6.25 -17.48 42.70
CA ILE A 188 -5.34 -16.57 43.40
C ILE A 188 -6.14 -15.81 44.47
N ARG A 189 -5.90 -16.14 45.74
CA ARG A 189 -6.45 -15.40 46.89
C ARG A 189 -5.69 -14.09 47.08
N THR A 190 -6.41 -12.98 47.19
CA THR A 190 -5.83 -11.67 47.55
C THR A 190 -5.66 -11.61 49.06
N VAL A 191 -4.48 -11.26 49.55
CA VAL A 191 -4.31 -10.80 50.93
C VAL A 191 -4.70 -9.32 50.93
N SER A 192 -5.78 -8.95 51.61
CA SER A 192 -6.15 -7.54 51.75
C SER A 192 -5.11 -6.84 52.64
N ALA A 193 -4.62 -5.69 52.18
CA ALA A 193 -3.86 -4.75 53.02
C ALA A 193 -4.78 -3.65 53.56
N ASP A 194 -6.06 -3.97 53.80
CA ASP A 194 -7.04 -3.08 54.41
C ASP A 194 -7.32 -3.60 55.83
N PRO A 195 -6.94 -2.86 56.89
CA PRO A 195 -7.12 -3.31 58.27
C PRO A 195 -8.59 -3.44 58.70
N ASN A 196 -9.56 -3.02 57.88
CA ASN A 196 -10.99 -3.06 58.21
C ASN A 196 -11.87 -3.91 57.28
N ALA A 197 -11.29 -4.70 56.36
CA ALA A 197 -12.07 -5.62 55.54
C ALA A 197 -12.17 -6.99 56.24
N ALA A 198 -13.23 -7.16 57.05
CA ALA A 198 -13.69 -8.46 57.55
C ALA A 198 -14.72 -9.08 56.59
#